data_AF-A0A523MDD7-F1
#
_entry.id   AF-A0A523MDD7-F1
#
_cell.length_a   1.000
_cell.length_b   1.000
_cell.length_c   1.000
_cell.angle_alpha   90.00
_cell.angle_beta   90.00
_cell.angle_gamma   90.00
#
_symmetry.space_group_name_H-M   'P 1'
#
loop_
_entity.id
_entity.type
_entity.pdbx_description
1 polymer ?
#
loop_
_entity_poly.entity_id
_entity_poly.type
_entity_poly.pdbx_seq_one_letter_code
_entity_poly.pdbx_strand_id
1 'polypeptide(L)'
;FSLSIGMGSVMAYGAYLSQDASITTTSVAVVSADTAIAVLSGLVIFPIVFANGLDPAEGPGLIFQTLPLAFGQMPGGAFFGFLFFVLLAFAALTSSVSLMEPAVAWIVERFGLSRQAAAARVGVIIWLLGFATVLSFGQLSEFRFLAGTIFDNLDYLTSNIMLPLGGLCITVFAGWVMCRNSSADELGPEVGPVYWVWRVLARYVAPVAVILVFLNAIGVFQ
;
A
#
# COMPACT_ATOMS: atom_id res chain seq x y z
N PHE A 1 -1.35 2.23 -3.41
CA PHE A 1 -1.37 1.03 -2.56
C PHE A 1 0.03 0.41 -2.40
N SER A 2 0.67 -0.09 -3.47
CA SER A 2 1.97 -0.82 -3.40
C SER A 2 3.05 -0.14 -2.54
N LEU A 3 3.28 1.16 -2.76
CA LEU A 3 4.28 1.94 -2.02
C LEU A 3 3.88 2.33 -0.58
N SER A 4 2.71 1.91 -0.10
CA SER A 4 2.17 2.30 1.22
C SER A 4 2.05 3.81 1.44
N ILE A 5 1.82 4.56 0.35
CA ILE A 5 1.64 6.02 0.34
C ILE A 5 0.18 6.39 0.61
N GLY A 6 -0.05 7.47 1.36
CA GLY A 6 -1.39 7.99 1.68
C GLY A 6 -2.00 7.45 2.99
N MET A 7 -1.37 6.44 3.59
CA MET A 7 -1.81 5.76 4.82
C MET A 7 -0.93 6.07 6.06
N GLY A 8 0.11 6.88 5.91
CA GLY A 8 1.00 7.29 7.00
C GLY A 8 2.12 6.29 7.36
N SER A 9 2.10 5.06 6.82
CA SER A 9 3.11 4.02 7.11
C SER A 9 4.54 4.47 6.79
N VAL A 10 4.76 5.04 5.60
CA VAL A 10 6.08 5.55 5.20
C VAL A 10 6.51 6.73 6.08
N MET A 11 5.57 7.56 6.56
CA MET A 11 5.90 8.66 7.47
C MET A 11 6.30 8.15 8.86
N ALA A 12 5.60 7.14 9.38
CA ALA A 12 5.94 6.51 10.65
C ALA A 12 7.33 5.87 10.60
N TYR A 13 7.69 5.20 9.50
CA TYR A 13 9.04 4.67 9.31
C TYR A 13 10.09 5.75 9.06
N GLY A 14 9.73 6.81 8.33
CA GLY A 14 10.60 7.98 8.16
C GLY A 14 10.94 8.66 9.49
N ALA A 15 10.01 8.68 10.45
CA ALA A 15 10.26 9.23 11.79
C ALA A 15 11.29 8.41 12.61
N TYR A 16 11.55 7.15 12.22
CA TYR A 16 12.55 6.29 12.85
C TYR A 16 13.87 6.22 12.06
N LEU A 17 13.97 6.94 10.93
CA LEU A 17 15.16 6.96 10.10
C LEU A 17 16.31 7.70 10.82
N SER A 18 17.53 7.17 10.75
CA SER A 18 18.72 7.84 11.29
C SER A 18 19.02 9.13 10.51
N GLN A 19 19.53 10.16 11.20
CA GLN A 19 19.85 11.46 10.60
C GLN A 19 20.90 11.37 9.46
N ASP A 20 21.75 10.33 9.46
CA ASP A 20 22.77 10.14 8.42
C ASP A 20 22.24 9.47 7.14
N ALA A 21 21.00 8.96 7.16
CA ALA A 21 20.44 8.24 6.02
C ALA A 21 19.78 9.21 5.02
N SER A 22 20.17 9.12 3.75
CA SER A 22 19.58 9.93 2.70
C SER A 22 18.15 9.46 2.37
N ILE A 23 17.19 10.36 2.60
CA ILE A 23 15.77 10.14 2.23
C ILE A 23 15.63 9.93 0.72
N THR A 24 16.35 10.72 -0.09
CA THR A 24 16.29 10.66 -1.55
C THR A 24 16.73 9.30 -2.08
N THR A 25 17.93 8.84 -1.69
CA THR A 25 18.47 7.56 -2.15
C THR A 25 17.59 6.38 -1.70
N THR A 26 17.13 6.42 -0.44
CA THR A 26 16.23 5.40 0.11
C THR A 26 14.92 5.34 -0.66
N SER A 27 14.32 6.50 -0.95
CA SER A 27 13.06 6.59 -1.71
C SER A 27 13.21 6.02 -3.12
N VAL A 28 14.28 6.37 -3.84
CA VAL A 28 14.54 5.86 -5.20
C VAL A 28 14.73 4.35 -5.20
N ALA A 29 15.49 3.82 -4.24
CA ALA A 29 15.73 2.39 -4.11
C ALA A 29 14.44 1.61 -3.85
N VAL A 30 13.60 2.08 -2.92
CA VAL A 30 12.30 1.45 -2.59
C VAL A 30 11.36 1.46 -3.80
N VAL A 31 11.19 2.61 -4.46
CA VAL A 31 10.28 2.74 -5.62
C VAL A 31 10.73 1.86 -6.78
N SER A 32 12.04 1.81 -7.03
CA SER A 32 12.62 1.03 -8.11
C SER A 32 12.49 -0.47 -7.85
N ALA A 33 12.74 -0.93 -6.62
CA ALA A 33 12.57 -2.32 -6.23
C ALA A 33 11.09 -2.76 -6.30
N ASP A 34 10.16 -1.97 -5.75
CA ASP A 34 8.71 -2.24 -5.80
C ASP A 34 8.23 -2.35 -7.25
N THR A 35 8.60 -1.38 -8.10
CA THR A 35 8.21 -1.38 -9.52
C THR A 35 8.79 -2.57 -10.27
N ALA A 36 10.06 -2.91 -10.05
CA ALA A 36 10.69 -4.06 -10.70
C ALA A 36 9.99 -5.38 -10.32
N ILE A 37 9.69 -5.57 -9.04
CA ILE A 37 8.97 -6.76 -8.55
C ILE A 37 7.56 -6.81 -9.12
N ALA A 38 6.85 -5.67 -9.20
CA ALA A 38 5.51 -5.59 -9.78
C ALA A 38 5.50 -6.00 -11.27
N VAL A 39 6.46 -5.50 -12.06
CA VAL A 39 6.61 -5.85 -13.47
C VAL A 39 6.93 -7.34 -13.63
N LEU A 40 7.88 -7.87 -12.86
CA LEU A 40 8.21 -9.30 -12.88
C LEU A 40 7.01 -10.17 -12.50
N SER A 41 6.25 -9.77 -11.49
CA SER A 41 5.04 -10.49 -11.06
C SER A 41 3.99 -10.52 -12.17
N GLY A 42 3.76 -9.40 -12.86
CA GLY A 42 2.87 -9.35 -14.01
C GLY A 42 3.32 -10.27 -15.16
N LEU A 43 4.63 -10.27 -15.48
CA LEU A 43 5.20 -11.14 -16.51
C LEU A 43 5.10 -12.63 -16.15
N VAL A 44 5.04 -12.99 -14.87
CA VAL A 44 4.83 -14.37 -14.43
C VAL A 44 3.35 -14.72 -14.47
N ILE A 45 2.47 -13.91 -13.88
CA ILE A 45 1.06 -14.24 -13.66
C ILE A 45 0.25 -14.25 -14.96
N PHE A 46 0.34 -13.20 -15.79
CA PHE A 46 -0.55 -13.05 -16.94
C PHE A 46 -0.41 -14.14 -18.01
N PRO A 47 0.80 -14.63 -18.36
CA PRO A 47 0.92 -15.76 -19.29
C PRO A 47 0.19 -17.02 -18.79
N ILE A 48 0.24 -17.30 -17.49
CA ILE A 48 -0.45 -18.45 -16.89
C ILE A 48 -1.97 -18.26 -16.97
N VAL A 49 -2.45 -17.05 -16.66
CA VAL A 49 -3.88 -16.68 -16.77
C VAL A 49 -4.39 -16.98 -18.17
N PHE A 50 -3.75 -16.41 -19.19
CA PHE A 50 -4.18 -16.57 -20.57
C PHE A 50 -4.01 -18.00 -21.10
N ALA A 51 -2.92 -18.69 -20.73
CA ALA A 51 -2.68 -20.07 -21.15
C ALA A 51 -3.70 -21.07 -20.60
N ASN A 52 -4.28 -20.79 -19.43
CA ASN A 52 -5.28 -21.65 -18.79
C ASN A 52 -6.72 -21.11 -18.94
N GLY A 53 -6.92 -20.06 -19.75
CA GLY A 53 -8.25 -19.49 -20.00
C GLY A 53 -8.93 -18.88 -18.77
N LEU A 54 -8.13 -18.47 -17.77
CA LEU A 54 -8.63 -17.79 -16.58
C LEU A 54 -8.99 -16.34 -16.92
N ASP A 55 -9.96 -15.77 -16.22
CA ASP A 55 -10.33 -14.38 -16.41
C ASP A 55 -9.36 -13.47 -15.61
N PRO A 56 -8.59 -12.58 -16.28
CA PRO A 56 -7.69 -11.65 -15.59
C PRO A 56 -8.42 -10.67 -14.65
N ALA A 57 -9.74 -10.56 -14.74
CA ALA A 57 -10.57 -9.70 -13.89
C ALA A 57 -11.17 -10.41 -12.66
N GLU A 58 -10.76 -11.65 -12.33
CA GLU A 58 -11.24 -12.38 -11.13
C GLU A 58 -10.85 -11.74 -9.78
N GLY A 59 -10.08 -10.65 -9.80
CA GLY A 59 -9.77 -9.87 -8.63
C GLY A 59 -8.81 -10.58 -7.65
N PRO A 60 -8.95 -10.37 -6.33
CA PRO A 60 -7.97 -10.82 -5.33
C PRO A 60 -7.72 -12.34 -5.30
N GLY A 61 -8.69 -13.14 -5.75
CA GLY A 61 -8.59 -14.60 -5.80
C GLY A 61 -7.67 -15.14 -6.89
N LEU A 62 -7.33 -14.32 -7.90
CA LEU A 62 -6.63 -14.77 -9.11
C LEU A 62 -5.27 -15.41 -8.81
N ILE A 63 -4.51 -14.85 -7.87
CA ILE A 63 -3.18 -15.37 -7.50
C ILE A 63 -3.26 -16.76 -6.84
N PHE A 64 -4.35 -17.04 -6.12
CA PHE A 64 -4.59 -18.31 -5.45
C PHE A 64 -5.12 -19.39 -6.40
N GLN A 65 -5.45 -19.05 -7.64
CA GLN A 65 -5.77 -20.00 -8.70
C GLN A 65 -4.60 -20.21 -9.66
N THR A 66 -4.02 -19.11 -10.12
CA THR A 66 -2.94 -19.10 -11.13
C THR A 66 -1.66 -19.77 -10.64
N LEU A 67 -1.20 -19.45 -9.42
CA LEU A 67 0.08 -19.98 -8.93
C LEU A 67 0.03 -21.48 -8.62
N PRO A 68 -1.02 -22.03 -7.99
CA PRO A 68 -1.13 -23.48 -7.86
C PRO A 68 -1.15 -24.22 -9.19
N LEU A 69 -1.78 -23.67 -10.23
CA LEU A 69 -1.74 -24.26 -11.58
C LEU A 69 -0.31 -24.27 -12.15
N ALA A 70 0.41 -23.17 -12.01
CA ALA A 70 1.79 -23.07 -12.48
C ALA A 70 2.72 -24.06 -11.77
N PHE A 71 2.61 -24.16 -10.45
CA PHE A 71 3.38 -25.14 -9.68
C PHE A 71 2.96 -26.58 -10.00
N GLY A 72 1.67 -26.84 -10.24
CA GLY A 72 1.19 -28.18 -10.61
C GLY A 72 1.76 -28.70 -11.93
N GLN A 73 2.10 -27.81 -12.86
CA GLN A 73 2.70 -28.16 -14.16
C GLN A 73 4.23 -28.25 -14.11
N MET A 74 4.86 -27.84 -13.01
CA MET A 74 6.31 -27.79 -12.86
C MET A 74 6.86 -29.07 -12.20
N PRO A 75 7.95 -29.66 -12.73
CA PRO A 75 8.67 -30.72 -12.03
C PRO A 75 9.14 -30.25 -10.64
N GLY A 76 8.73 -30.95 -9.59
CA GLY A 76 9.02 -30.55 -8.20
C GLY A 76 8.21 -29.34 -7.71
N GLY A 77 7.14 -28.95 -8.41
CA GLY A 77 6.40 -27.73 -8.09
C GLY A 77 5.75 -27.70 -6.71
N ALA A 78 5.48 -28.84 -6.07
CA ALA A 78 5.05 -28.86 -4.66
C ALA A 78 6.09 -28.23 -3.72
N PHE A 79 7.39 -28.47 -3.96
CA PHE A 79 8.47 -27.86 -3.18
C PHE A 79 8.56 -26.35 -3.42
N PHE A 80 8.53 -25.94 -4.69
CA PHE A 80 8.59 -24.52 -5.05
C PHE A 80 7.35 -23.74 -4.61
N GLY A 81 6.16 -24.35 -4.71
CA GLY A 81 4.92 -23.79 -4.23
C GLY A 81 4.92 -23.61 -2.71
N PHE A 82 5.36 -24.62 -1.95
CA PHE A 82 5.54 -24.49 -0.50
C PHE A 82 6.48 -23.33 -0.15
N LEU A 83 7.66 -23.29 -0.76
CA LEU A 83 8.65 -22.23 -0.51
C LEU A 83 8.09 -20.85 -0.86
N PHE A 84 7.41 -20.73 -1.99
CA PHE A 84 6.79 -19.49 -2.44
C PHE A 84 5.75 -18.99 -1.45
N PHE A 85 4.80 -19.82 -1.03
CA PHE A 85 3.75 -19.39 -0.10
C PHE A 85 4.29 -19.07 1.30
N VAL A 86 5.36 -19.75 1.74
CA VAL A 86 6.06 -19.37 2.97
C VAL A 86 6.67 -17.97 2.84
N LEU A 87 7.39 -17.69 1.75
CA LEU A 87 7.99 -16.37 1.50
C LEU A 87 6.91 -15.28 1.34
N LEU A 88 5.82 -15.58 0.63
CA LEU A 88 4.67 -14.68 0.49
C LEU A 88 4.04 -14.37 1.84
N ALA A 89 3.90 -15.35 2.72
CA ALA A 89 3.37 -15.16 4.07
C ALA A 89 4.28 -14.22 4.91
N PHE A 90 5.60 -14.39 4.82
CA PHE A 90 6.54 -13.47 5.46
C PHE A 90 6.43 -12.04 4.90
N ALA A 91 6.34 -11.89 3.58
CA ALA A 91 6.16 -10.58 2.93
C ALA A 91 4.84 -9.90 3.31
N ALA A 92 3.74 -10.68 3.41
CA ALA A 92 2.45 -10.18 3.87
C ALA A 92 2.50 -9.78 5.34
N LEU A 93 3.20 -10.54 6.19
CA LEU A 93 3.35 -10.25 7.61
C LEU A 93 4.11 -8.93 7.83
N THR A 94 5.26 -8.75 7.16
CA THR A 94 6.06 -7.51 7.30
C THR A 94 5.28 -6.28 6.82
N SER A 95 4.55 -6.42 5.70
CA SER A 95 3.66 -5.36 5.20
C SER A 95 2.56 -5.03 6.19
N SER A 96 1.90 -6.05 6.77
CA SER A 96 0.84 -5.84 7.77
C SER A 96 1.33 -5.12 9.02
N VAL A 97 2.54 -5.41 9.49
CA VAL A 97 3.17 -4.69 10.60
C VAL A 97 3.37 -3.20 10.25
N SER A 98 3.81 -2.89 9.03
CA SER A 98 3.96 -1.51 8.54
C SER A 98 2.63 -0.74 8.45
N LEU A 99 1.57 -1.41 8.00
CA LEU A 99 0.23 -0.83 7.94
C LEU A 99 -0.34 -0.50 9.32
N MET A 100 0.00 -1.32 10.33
CA MET A 100 -0.48 -1.13 11.70
C MET A 100 0.26 0.00 12.43
N GLU A 101 1.52 0.27 12.09
CA GLU A 101 2.41 1.16 12.84
C GLU A 101 1.85 2.59 13.04
N PRO A 102 1.30 3.28 12.02
CA PRO A 102 0.77 4.64 12.21
C PRO A 102 -0.32 4.73 13.28
N ALA A 103 -1.22 3.75 13.32
CA ALA A 103 -2.28 3.69 14.31
C ALA A 103 -1.72 3.42 15.71
N VAL A 104 -0.73 2.54 15.83
CA VAL A 104 -0.07 2.23 17.10
C VAL A 104 0.69 3.44 17.62
N ALA A 105 1.51 4.09 16.78
CA ALA A 105 2.26 5.30 17.13
C ALA A 105 1.32 6.41 17.59
N TRP A 106 0.24 6.67 16.84
CA TRP A 106 -0.76 7.68 17.22
C TRP A 106 -1.40 7.38 18.58
N ILE A 107 -1.75 6.13 18.88
CA ILE A 107 -2.34 5.76 20.17
C ILE A 107 -1.35 5.96 21.32
N VAL A 108 -0.08 5.57 21.13
CA VAL A 108 0.97 5.73 22.13
C VAL A 108 1.21 7.21 22.43
N GLU A 109 1.34 8.04 21.40
CA GLU A 109 1.59 9.48 21.55
C GLU A 109 0.38 10.22 22.13
N ARG A 110 -0.83 9.93 21.64
CA ARG A 110 -2.04 10.66 22.03
C ARG A 110 -2.57 10.28 23.41
N PHE A 111 -2.50 8.99 23.75
CA PHE A 111 -3.13 8.45 24.97
C PHE A 111 -2.12 7.95 26.01
N GLY A 112 -0.81 7.99 25.72
CA GLY A 112 0.24 7.60 26.67
C GLY A 112 0.22 6.10 27.05
N LEU A 113 -0.39 5.25 26.21
CA LEU A 113 -0.48 3.81 26.46
C LEU A 113 0.87 3.13 26.17
N SER A 114 1.11 1.99 26.83
CA SER A 114 2.26 1.16 26.48
C SER A 114 2.14 0.61 25.05
N ARG A 115 3.27 0.48 24.35
CA ARG A 115 3.30 0.00 22.95
C ARG A 115 2.64 -1.36 22.77
N GLN A 116 2.80 -2.27 23.73
CA GLN A 116 2.16 -3.58 23.74
C GLN A 116 0.63 -3.47 23.82
N ALA A 117 0.11 -2.62 24.71
CA ALA A 117 -1.33 -2.41 24.85
C ALA A 117 -1.93 -1.73 23.60
N ALA A 118 -1.24 -0.75 23.02
CA ALA A 118 -1.65 -0.09 21.79
C ALA A 118 -1.70 -1.09 20.61
N ALA A 119 -0.62 -1.87 20.41
CA ALA A 119 -0.55 -2.88 19.36
C ALA A 119 -1.64 -3.97 19.51
N ALA A 120 -1.88 -4.47 20.73
CA ALA A 120 -2.93 -5.46 20.98
C ALA A 120 -4.32 -4.90 20.66
N ARG A 121 -4.63 -3.66 21.04
CA ARG A 121 -5.92 -3.03 20.74
C ARG A 121 -6.13 -2.83 19.25
N VAL A 122 -5.14 -2.28 18.55
CA VAL A 122 -5.20 -2.09 17.10
C VAL A 122 -5.34 -3.44 16.40
N GLY A 123 -4.54 -4.44 16.80
CA GLY A 123 -4.59 -5.79 16.25
C GLY A 123 -5.95 -6.45 16.42
N VAL A 124 -6.57 -6.35 17.60
CA VAL A 124 -7.93 -6.88 17.84
C VAL A 124 -8.97 -6.18 16.97
N ILE A 125 -8.90 -4.85 16.82
CA ILE A 125 -9.81 -4.09 15.95
C ILE A 125 -9.66 -4.52 14.49
N ILE A 126 -8.43 -4.58 13.98
CA ILE A 126 -8.13 -5.03 12.61
C ILE A 126 -8.60 -6.47 12.42
N TRP A 127 -8.38 -7.36 13.39
CA TRP A 127 -8.80 -8.76 13.31
C TRP A 127 -10.32 -8.90 13.24
N LEU A 128 -11.07 -8.14 14.04
CA LEU A 128 -12.54 -8.15 14.00
C LEU A 128 -13.07 -7.62 12.66
N LEU A 129 -12.49 -6.54 12.13
CA LEU A 129 -12.84 -6.01 10.81
C LEU A 129 -12.49 -7.01 9.70
N GLY A 130 -11.30 -7.63 9.78
CA GLY A 130 -10.87 -8.68 8.87
C GLY A 130 -11.80 -9.89 8.90
N PHE A 131 -12.25 -10.31 10.08
CA PHE A 131 -13.22 -11.39 10.22
C PHE A 131 -14.54 -11.06 9.52
N ALA A 132 -15.03 -9.82 9.63
CA ALA A 132 -16.22 -9.38 8.89
C ALA A 132 -16.02 -9.42 7.36
N THR A 133 -14.84 -9.08 6.85
CA THR A 133 -14.54 -9.20 5.41
C THR A 133 -14.46 -10.66 4.95
N VAL A 134 -13.92 -11.57 5.76
CA VAL A 134 -13.88 -13.00 5.42
C VAL A 134 -15.30 -13.57 5.33
N LEU A 135 -16.18 -13.21 6.26
CA LEU A 135 -17.57 -13.65 6.22
C LEU A 135 -18.34 -13.15 4.99
N SER A 136 -17.94 -12.01 4.40
CA SER A 136 -18.60 -11.48 3.20
C SER A 136 -18.29 -12.26 1.92
N PHE A 137 -17.25 -13.10 1.91
CA PHE A 137 -17.02 -14.06 0.83
C PHE A 137 -17.84 -15.35 0.98
N GLY A 138 -18.51 -15.56 2.13
CA GLY A 138 -19.27 -16.77 2.43
C GLY A 138 -20.70 -16.46 2.85
N GLN A 139 -20.98 -16.57 4.15
CA GLN A 139 -22.32 -16.50 4.73
C GLN A 139 -23.00 -15.13 4.56
N LEU A 140 -22.22 -14.05 4.52
CA LEU A 140 -22.72 -12.68 4.35
C LEU A 140 -22.56 -12.17 2.91
N SER A 141 -22.35 -13.06 1.93
CA SER A 141 -22.20 -12.67 0.52
C SER A 141 -23.45 -12.01 -0.09
N GLU A 142 -24.63 -12.38 0.41
CA GLU A 142 -25.91 -11.77 0.02
C GLU A 142 -26.15 -10.41 0.69
N PHE A 143 -25.43 -10.09 1.76
CA PHE A 143 -25.53 -8.79 2.42
C PHE A 143 -24.75 -7.75 1.62
N ARG A 144 -25.47 -7.04 0.74
CA ARG A 144 -24.92 -6.00 -0.12
C ARG A 144 -25.42 -4.62 0.30
N PHE A 145 -24.51 -3.66 0.32
CA PHE A 145 -24.79 -2.27 0.64
C PHE A 145 -23.83 -1.36 -0.13
N LEU A 146 -24.28 -0.17 -0.57
CA LEU A 146 -23.49 0.81 -1.34
C LEU A 146 -22.68 0.21 -2.50
N ALA A 147 -21.38 -0.05 -2.29
CA ALA A 147 -20.44 -0.50 -3.32
C ALA A 147 -20.47 -2.03 -3.56
N GLY A 148 -21.05 -2.81 -2.64
CA GLY A 148 -21.10 -4.27 -2.77
C GLY A 148 -21.17 -4.99 -1.43
N THR A 149 -20.36 -6.03 -1.27
CA THR A 149 -20.19 -6.78 -0.01
C THR A 149 -19.47 -5.94 1.04
N ILE A 150 -19.32 -6.46 2.27
CA ILE A 150 -18.55 -5.79 3.33
C ILE A 150 -17.10 -5.55 2.88
N PHE A 151 -16.48 -6.54 2.23
CA PHE A 151 -15.15 -6.41 1.64
C PHE A 151 -15.11 -5.28 0.61
N ASP A 152 -16.03 -5.27 -0.36
CA ASP A 152 -16.03 -4.25 -1.43
C ASP A 152 -16.19 -2.83 -0.89
N ASN A 153 -17.02 -2.66 0.14
CA ASN A 153 -17.20 -1.35 0.78
C ASN A 153 -15.95 -0.87 1.51
N LEU A 154 -15.27 -1.76 2.24
CA LEU A 154 -14.05 -1.41 2.94
C LEU A 154 -12.90 -1.16 1.97
N ASP A 155 -12.79 -1.95 0.90
CA ASP A 155 -11.82 -1.71 -0.17
C ASP A 155 -12.11 -0.37 -0.86
N TYR A 156 -13.35 -0.10 -1.28
CA TYR A 156 -13.71 1.18 -1.90
C TYR A 156 -13.43 2.37 -0.98
N LEU A 157 -13.83 2.30 0.29
CA LEU A 157 -13.57 3.36 1.26
C LEU A 157 -12.08 3.62 1.42
N THR A 158 -11.27 2.58 1.54
CA THR A 158 -9.84 2.74 1.81
C THR A 158 -9.07 3.09 0.53
N SER A 159 -9.20 2.27 -0.51
CA SER A 159 -8.47 2.37 -1.78
C SER A 159 -8.88 3.57 -2.64
N ASN A 160 -10.18 3.87 -2.73
CA ASN A 160 -10.68 4.93 -3.62
C ASN A 160 -10.86 6.28 -2.91
N ILE A 161 -11.06 6.29 -1.59
CA ILE A 161 -11.33 7.52 -0.83
C ILE A 161 -10.18 7.88 0.11
N MET A 162 -9.87 7.04 1.10
CA MET A 162 -8.90 7.40 2.14
C MET A 162 -7.48 7.55 1.59
N LEU A 163 -7.01 6.66 0.72
CA LEU A 163 -5.65 6.73 0.18
C LEU A 163 -5.43 7.96 -0.72
N PRO A 164 -6.31 8.27 -1.71
CA PRO A 164 -6.13 9.47 -2.51
C PRO A 164 -6.27 10.75 -1.69
N LEU A 165 -7.24 10.83 -0.76
CA LEU A 165 -7.38 12.00 0.11
C LEU A 165 -6.18 12.17 1.04
N GLY A 166 -5.69 11.09 1.65
CA GLY A 166 -4.49 11.10 2.48
C GLY A 166 -3.27 11.53 1.68
N GLY A 167 -3.09 10.99 0.46
CA GLY A 167 -2.04 11.41 -0.47
C GLY A 167 -2.15 12.88 -0.86
N LEU A 168 -3.36 13.40 -1.11
CA LEU A 168 -3.59 14.80 -1.43
C LEU A 168 -3.23 15.71 -0.25
N CYS A 169 -3.66 15.37 0.96
CA CYS A 169 -3.32 16.10 2.17
C CYS A 169 -1.80 16.15 2.39
N ILE A 170 -1.12 15.01 2.23
CA ILE A 170 0.35 14.92 2.38
C ILE A 170 1.06 15.75 1.32
N THR A 171 0.65 15.66 0.05
CA THR A 171 1.30 16.40 -1.06
C THR A 171 1.06 17.91 -0.96
N VAL A 172 -0.14 18.34 -0.58
CA VAL A 172 -0.45 19.75 -0.32
C VAL A 172 0.36 20.27 0.86
N PHE A 173 0.43 19.51 1.95
CA PHE A 173 1.24 19.87 3.12
C PHE A 173 2.72 20.01 2.75
N ALA A 174 3.31 19.01 2.10
CA ALA A 174 4.71 19.02 1.71
C ALA A 174 5.05 20.11 0.68
N GLY A 175 4.16 20.36 -0.29
CA GLY A 175 4.40 21.31 -1.38
C GLY A 175 4.11 22.78 -1.04
N TRP A 176 3.15 23.05 -0.15
CA TRP A 176 2.63 24.40 0.10
C TRP A 176 2.74 24.88 1.55
N VAL A 177 2.67 23.96 2.54
CA VAL A 177 2.64 24.33 3.97
C VAL A 177 4.04 24.24 4.59
N MET A 178 4.85 23.26 4.19
CA MET A 178 6.16 23.01 4.78
C MET A 178 7.17 24.13 4.46
N CYS A 179 7.92 24.56 5.47
CA CYS A 179 8.95 25.60 5.32
C CYS A 179 10.04 25.14 4.34
N ARG A 180 10.40 26.05 3.42
CA ARG A 180 11.40 25.78 2.37
C ARG A 180 12.74 25.34 2.96
N ASN A 181 13.20 26.00 4.01
CA ASN A 181 14.49 25.72 4.64
C ASN A 181 14.51 24.29 5.20
N SER A 182 13.51 23.93 6.02
CA SER A 182 13.37 22.58 6.56
C SER A 182 13.33 21.50 5.48
N SER A 183 12.58 21.73 4.39
CA SER A 183 12.51 20.75 3.28
C SER A 183 13.82 20.62 2.50
N ALA A 184 14.60 21.70 2.39
CA ALA A 184 15.85 21.72 1.65
C ALA A 184 16.97 21.08 2.46
N ASP A 185 17.01 21.32 3.76
CA ASP A 185 18.01 20.74 4.67
C ASP A 185 17.87 19.21 4.73
N GLU A 186 16.64 18.68 4.79
CA GLU A 186 16.34 17.24 4.82
C GLU A 186 16.62 16.51 3.48
N LEU A 187 16.50 17.22 2.36
CA LEU A 187 16.85 16.69 1.03
C LEU A 187 18.35 16.87 0.72
N GLY A 188 19.06 17.64 1.54
CA GLY A 188 20.49 17.91 1.48
C GLY A 188 20.81 19.32 0.94
N PRO A 189 21.80 20.03 1.52
CA PRO A 189 22.16 21.40 1.12
C PRO A 189 22.79 21.53 -0.29
N GLU A 190 23.19 20.43 -0.93
CA GLU A 190 23.92 20.42 -2.21
C GLU A 190 23.04 20.29 -3.47
N VAL A 191 21.74 20.02 -3.32
CA VAL A 191 20.88 19.61 -4.45
C VAL A 191 20.09 20.77 -5.05
N GLY A 192 20.78 21.72 -5.69
CA GLY A 192 20.14 22.80 -6.44
C GLY A 192 19.05 22.30 -7.44
N PRO A 193 19.37 21.40 -8.38
CA PRO A 193 18.41 20.93 -9.39
C PRO A 193 17.40 19.92 -8.86
N VAL A 194 17.85 18.96 -8.02
CA VAL A 194 16.99 17.88 -7.52
C VAL A 194 15.93 18.42 -6.56
N TYR A 195 16.28 19.37 -5.69
CA TYR A 195 15.30 20.04 -4.83
C TYR A 195 14.29 20.84 -5.65
N TRP A 196 14.74 21.54 -6.70
CA TRP A 196 13.83 22.27 -7.58
C TRP A 196 12.85 21.34 -8.29
N VAL A 197 13.33 20.22 -8.85
CA VAL A 197 12.49 19.19 -9.48
C VAL A 197 11.50 18.62 -8.46
N TRP A 198 11.97 18.18 -7.29
CA TRP A 198 11.11 17.68 -6.23
C TRP A 198 10.03 18.70 -5.85
N ARG A 199 10.39 19.97 -5.70
CA ARG A 199 9.45 21.03 -5.32
C ARG A 199 8.39 21.28 -6.39
N VAL A 200 8.77 21.28 -7.67
CA VAL A 200 7.79 21.40 -8.78
C VAL A 200 6.85 20.19 -8.81
N LEU A 201 7.41 18.99 -8.66
CA LEU A 201 6.64 17.75 -8.62
C LEU A 201 5.67 17.74 -7.43
N ALA A 202 6.14 18.03 -6.22
CA ALA A 202 5.34 18.03 -5.00
C ALA A 202 4.26 19.12 -4.99
N ARG A 203 4.54 20.29 -5.60
CA ARG A 203 3.64 21.44 -5.55
C ARG A 203 2.56 21.42 -6.62
N TYR A 204 2.87 20.88 -7.81
CA TYR A 204 1.97 20.92 -8.97
C TYR A 204 1.63 19.53 -9.49
N VAL A 205 2.62 18.72 -9.85
CA VAL A 205 2.38 17.45 -10.55
C VAL A 205 1.67 16.43 -9.67
N ALA A 206 2.17 16.20 -8.45
CA ALA A 206 1.62 15.21 -7.55
C ALA A 206 0.18 15.55 -7.08
N PRO A 207 -0.13 16.79 -6.61
CA PRO A 207 -1.50 17.13 -6.25
C PRO A 207 -2.47 17.01 -7.44
N VAL A 208 -2.08 17.47 -8.63
CA VAL A 208 -2.93 17.36 -9.83
C VAL A 208 -3.15 15.90 -10.22
N ALA A 209 -2.09 15.08 -10.22
CA ALA A 209 -2.21 13.66 -10.52
C ALA A 209 -3.12 12.93 -9.52
N VAL A 210 -2.97 13.21 -8.22
CA VAL A 210 -3.82 12.63 -7.17
C VAL A 210 -5.28 13.08 -7.32
N ILE A 211 -5.53 14.36 -7.66
CA ILE A 211 -6.89 14.85 -7.93
C ILE A 211 -7.49 14.13 -9.14
N LEU A 212 -6.75 13.98 -10.24
CA LEU A 212 -7.24 13.28 -11.42
C LEU A 212 -7.57 11.81 -11.12
N VAL A 213 -6.68 11.12 -10.40
CA VAL A 213 -6.91 9.73 -9.95
C VAL A 213 -8.12 9.66 -9.02
N PHE A 214 -8.26 10.59 -8.08
CA PHE A 214 -9.40 10.63 -7.16
C PHE A 214 -10.71 10.85 -7.90
N LEU A 215 -10.76 11.81 -8.83
CA LEU A 215 -11.93 12.09 -9.67
C LEU A 215 -12.31 10.87 -10.55
N ASN A 216 -11.33 10.16 -11.09
CA ASN A 216 -11.58 8.91 -11.81
C ASN A 216 -12.10 7.82 -10.88
N ALA A 217 -11.51 7.66 -9.68
CA ALA A 217 -11.89 6.66 -8.70
C ALA A 217 -13.33 6.84 -8.15
N ILE A 218 -13.86 8.07 -8.14
CA ILE A 218 -15.25 8.38 -7.77
C ILE A 218 -16.21 8.42 -8.98
N GLY A 219 -15.74 8.12 -10.19
CA GLY A 219 -16.56 8.01 -11.39
C GLY A 219 -16.97 9.33 -12.04
N VAL A 220 -16.24 10.42 -11.82
CA VAL A 220 -16.51 11.72 -12.47
C VAL A 220 -16.06 11.72 -13.94
N PHE A 221 -14.98 11.00 -14.24
CA PHE A 221 -14.55 10.74 -15.62
C PHE A 221 -15.07 9.36 -16.03
N GLN A 222 -16.05 9.34 -16.93
CA GLN A 222 -16.51 8.11 -17.61
C GLN A 222 -15.51 7.70 -18.69
#